data_AF-A0A7J7SSD9-F1
#
_entry.id   AF-A0A7J7SSD9-F1
#
_cell.length_a   1.000
_cell.length_b   1.000
_cell.length_c   1.000
_cell.angle_alpha   90.00
_cell.angle_beta   90.00
_cell.angle_gamma   90.00
#
_symmetry.space_group_name_H-M   'P 1'
#
loop_
_entity.id
_entity.type
_entity.pdbx_description
1 polymer ?
#
loop_
_entity_poly.entity_id
_entity_poly.type
_entity_poly.pdbx_seq_one_letter_code
_entity_poly.pdbx_strand_id
1 'polypeptide(L)'
;MGHALVGTTSGPVRLCIGECKPEFMTKSHQQYTFVNPSVLSLNPIRGPESGGTMVTITGRYLGAGSSVAVYLGNQTCEFYG
;
A
#
# COMPACT_ATOMS: atom_id res chain seq x y z
N MET A 1 -10.65 -13.42 5.90
CA MET A 1 -9.97 -12.11 5.93
C MET A 1 -10.34 -11.44 7.24
N GLY A 2 -9.37 -11.17 8.12
CA GLY A 2 -9.65 -10.61 9.45
C GLY A 2 -10.07 -9.15 9.33
N HIS A 3 -11.26 -8.82 9.82
CA HIS A 3 -11.70 -7.43 9.94
C HIS A 3 -10.87 -6.75 11.03
N ALA A 4 -10.13 -5.70 10.66
CA ALA A 4 -9.47 -4.84 11.64
C ALA A 4 -10.54 -4.21 12.54
N LEU A 5 -10.42 -4.39 13.86
CA LEU A 5 -11.33 -3.78 14.83
C LEU A 5 -11.25 -2.26 14.71
N VAL A 6 -12.42 -1.64 14.56
CA VAL A 6 -12.62 -0.19 14.45
C VAL A 6 -12.08 0.47 15.72
N GLY A 7 -10.81 0.88 15.71
CA GLY A 7 -10.13 1.43 16.87
C GLY A 7 -8.60 1.34 16.84
N THR A 8 -8.04 0.39 16.07
CA THR A 8 -6.58 0.23 15.94
C THR A 8 -6.15 0.37 14.48
N THR A 9 -5.57 1.53 14.12
CA THR A 9 -4.93 1.77 12.81
C THR A 9 -3.53 1.15 12.72
N SER A 10 -2.98 0.66 13.83
CA SER A 10 -1.67 0.01 13.87
C SER A 10 -1.68 -1.16 14.86
N GLY A 11 -0.80 -2.13 14.66
CA GLY A 11 -0.63 -3.27 15.56
C GLY A 11 0.72 -3.99 15.37
N PRO A 12 1.22 -4.71 16.38
CA PRO A 12 2.46 -5.47 16.25
C PRO A 12 2.24 -6.70 15.38
N VAL A 13 3.26 -7.07 14.61
CA VAL A 13 3.33 -8.37 13.96
C VAL A 13 3.58 -9.42 15.04
N ARG A 14 2.84 -10.53 15.01
CA ARG A 14 2.99 -11.65 15.94
C ARG A 14 3.51 -12.87 15.19
N LEU A 15 4.52 -13.52 15.76
CA LEU A 15 5.05 -14.79 15.28
C LEU A 15 4.91 -15.85 16.38
N CYS A 16 4.48 -17.05 16.01
CA CYS A 16 4.50 -18.23 16.86
C CYS A 16 5.35 -19.31 16.20
N ILE A 17 6.25 -19.93 16.97
CA ILE A 17 7.03 -21.08 16.51
C ILE A 17 6.25 -22.34 16.86
N GLY A 18 5.56 -22.92 15.87
CA GLY A 18 4.67 -24.06 16.09
C GLY A 18 3.43 -23.66 16.88
N GLU A 19 3.44 -23.90 18.20
CA GLU A 19 2.33 -23.54 19.09
C GLU A 19 2.50 -22.12 19.67
N CYS A 20 1.40 -21.38 19.80
CA CYS A 20 1.41 -20.04 20.42
C CYS A 20 1.46 -20.08 21.96
N LYS A 21 2.46 -20.78 22.52
CA LYS A 21 2.77 -20.72 23.95
C LYS A 21 3.62 -19.49 24.27
N PRO A 22 3.53 -18.89 25.46
CA PRO A 22 4.25 -17.66 25.80
C PRO A 22 5.76 -17.73 25.50
N GLU A 23 6.41 -18.87 25.74
CA GLU A 23 7.84 -19.07 25.45
C GLU A 23 8.20 -19.14 23.94
N PHE A 24 7.24 -19.41 23.07
CA PHE A 24 7.45 -19.56 21.61
C PHE A 24 6.80 -18.44 20.79
N MET A 25 6.42 -17.34 21.46
CA MET A 25 5.82 -16.18 20.83
C MET A 25 6.77 -14.98 20.86
N THR A 26 6.80 -14.24 19.76
CA THR A 26 7.44 -12.93 19.72
C THR A 26 6.55 -11.90 19.03
N LYS A 27 6.84 -10.62 19.30
CA LYS A 27 6.16 -9.47 18.72
C LYS A 27 7.20 -8.55 18.09
N SER A 28 6.85 -7.92 16.97
CA SER A 28 7.72 -6.91 16.36
C SER A 28 7.90 -5.72 17.30
N HIS A 29 9.11 -5.14 17.31
CA HIS A 29 9.39 -3.92 18.05
C HIS A 29 8.63 -2.72 17.47
N GLN A 30 8.55 -2.65 16.13
CA GLN A 30 7.76 -1.63 15.42
C GLN A 30 6.34 -2.13 15.15
N GLN A 31 5.36 -1.23 15.21
CA GLN A 31 3.98 -1.54 14.84
C GLN A 31 3.77 -1.43 13.32
N TYR A 32 3.06 -2.40 12.74
CA TYR A 32 2.54 -2.33 11.39
C TYR A 32 1.35 -1.37 11.36
N THR A 33 1.29 -0.49 10.36
CA THR A 33 0.24 0.53 10.25
C THR A 33 -0.64 0.25 9.03
N PHE A 34 -1.94 0.23 9.26
CA PHE A 34 -2.99 0.12 8.27
C PHE A 34 -3.39 1.52 7.82
N VAL A 35 -3.32 1.75 6.52
CA VAL A 35 -3.63 3.02 5.88
C VAL A 35 -4.52 2.78 4.67
N ASN A 36 -5.25 3.81 4.26
CA ASN A 36 -6.00 3.80 3.01
C ASN A 36 -5.32 4.75 2.01
N PRO A 37 -4.67 4.24 0.95
CA PRO A 37 -4.09 5.08 -0.09
C PRO A 37 -5.14 5.94 -0.79
N SER A 38 -4.82 7.21 -1.04
CA SER A 38 -5.74 8.12 -1.72
C SER A 38 -5.00 9.00 -2.72
N VAL A 39 -5.46 9.03 -3.97
CA VAL A 39 -4.95 9.92 -5.01
C VAL A 39 -5.61 11.30 -4.89
N LEU A 40 -4.80 12.37 -5.01
CA LEU A 40 -5.26 13.75 -4.95
C LEU A 40 -5.20 14.44 -6.31
N SER A 41 -4.08 14.30 -7.02
CA SER A 41 -3.88 14.96 -8.30
C SER A 41 -2.94 14.18 -9.21
N LEU A 42 -3.01 14.52 -10.49
CA LEU A 42 -2.24 13.91 -11.56
C LEU A 42 -1.68 15.03 -12.45
N ASN A 43 -0.39 14.95 -12.79
CA ASN A 43 0.28 15.93 -13.64
C ASN A 43 1.26 15.26 -14.61
N PRO A 44 1.17 15.50 -15.94
CA PRO A 44 0.20 16.35 -16.61
C PRO A 44 -1.18 15.67 -16.73
N ILE A 45 -2.26 16.46 -16.72
CA ILE A 45 -3.65 15.95 -16.86
C ILE A 45 -4.02 15.51 -18.29
N ARG A 46 -3.13 15.75 -19.26
CA ARG A 46 -3.32 15.42 -20.68
C ARG A 46 -1.99 15.02 -21.30
N GLY A 47 -2.05 14.18 -22.31
CA GLY A 47 -0.92 13.75 -23.13
C GLY A 47 -1.39 13.29 -24.52
N PRO A 48 -0.46 13.05 -25.46
CA PRO A 48 -0.78 12.46 -26.76
C PRO A 48 -1.40 11.07 -26.63
N GLU A 49 -2.30 10.73 -27.57
CA GLU A 49 -2.93 9.41 -27.66
C GLU A 49 -1.90 8.27 -27.79
N SER A 50 -0.76 8.54 -28.43
CA SER A 50 0.33 7.58 -28.59
C SER A 50 0.98 7.16 -27.25
N GLY A 51 0.71 7.85 -26.13
CA GLY A 51 1.26 7.51 -24.82
C GLY A 51 2.66 8.09 -24.57
N GLY A 52 3.45 7.41 -23.74
CA GLY A 52 4.82 7.83 -23.38
C GLY A 52 4.91 9.09 -22.51
N THR A 53 3.78 9.58 -22.00
CA THR A 53 3.76 10.75 -21.13
C THR A 53 4.16 10.36 -19.71
N MET A 54 5.26 10.91 -19.21
CA MET A 54 5.63 10.74 -17.81
C MET A 54 4.60 11.45 -16.92
N VAL A 55 3.92 10.68 -16.09
CA VAL A 55 2.86 11.18 -15.22
C VAL A 55 3.29 11.11 -13.76
N THR A 56 3.09 12.20 -13.04
CA THR A 56 3.28 12.29 -11.59
C THR A 56 1.93 12.24 -10.90
N ILE A 57 1.74 11.26 -10.02
CA ILE A 57 0.54 11.11 -9.18
C ILE A 57 0.88 11.60 -7.78
N THR A 58 0.13 12.57 -7.28
CA THR A 58 0.26 13.07 -5.90
C THR A 58 -0.90 12.57 -5.07
N GLY A 59 -0.64 12.17 -3.83
CA GLY A 59 -1.65 11.60 -2.94
C GLY A 59 -1.11 11.32 -1.56
N ARG A 60 -1.85 10.51 -0.79
CA ARG A 60 -1.47 10.06 0.56
C ARG A 60 -1.28 8.54 0.54
N TYR A 61 -0.26 8.08 1.27
CA TYR A 61 0.04 6.66 1.47
C TYR A 61 0.19 5.83 0.19
N LEU A 62 0.61 6.44 -0.94
CA LEU A 62 0.72 5.75 -2.23
C LEU A 62 1.82 4.67 -2.26
N GLY A 63 2.78 4.72 -1.32
CA GLY A 63 3.81 3.68 -1.14
C GLY A 63 3.40 2.54 -0.20
N ALA A 64 2.12 2.43 0.19
CA ALA A 64 1.67 1.34 1.05
C ALA A 64 1.57 0.01 0.29
N GLY A 65 1.90 -1.09 0.97
CA GLY A 65 1.86 -2.43 0.38
C GLY A 65 3.17 -2.81 -0.32
N SER A 66 3.09 -3.79 -1.23
CA SER A 66 4.27 -4.36 -1.90
C SER A 66 4.28 -4.18 -3.41
N SER A 67 3.11 -4.18 -4.04
CA SER A 67 2.97 -4.10 -5.50
C SER A 67 2.08 -2.92 -5.87
N VAL A 68 2.46 -2.22 -6.94
CA VAL A 68 1.72 -1.07 -7.49
C VAL A 68 1.38 -1.37 -8.94
N ALA A 69 0.13 -1.11 -9.32
CA ALA A 69 -0.33 -1.13 -10.70
C ALA A 69 -1.17 0.12 -10.95
N VAL A 70 -0.81 0.89 -11.97
CA VAL A 70 -1.48 2.14 -12.34
C VAL A 70 -2.27 1.90 -13.62
N TYR A 71 -3.54 2.32 -13.63
CA TYR A 71 -4.44 2.15 -14.77
C TYR A 71 -4.94 3.50 -15.26
N LEU A 72 -4.82 3.75 -16.57
CA LEU A 72 -5.48 4.86 -17.27
C LEU A 72 -6.50 4.25 -18.24
N GLY A 73 -7.79 4.31 -17.89
CA GLY A 73 -8.81 3.51 -18.56
C GLY A 73 -8.55 2.01 -18.35
N ASN A 74 -8.50 1.23 -19.44
CA ASN A 74 -8.21 -0.21 -19.39
C ASN A 74 -6.74 -0.55 -19.70
N GLN A 75 -5.84 0.43 -19.70
CA GLN A 75 -4.42 0.24 -20.01
C GLN A 75 -3.56 0.38 -18.75
N THR A 76 -2.56 -0.48 -18.64
CA THR A 76 -1.54 -0.40 -17.58
C THR A 76 -0.50 0.66 -17.93
N CYS A 77 -0.16 1.51 -16.97
CA CYS A 77 0.98 2.41 -17.07
C CYS A 77 2.25 1.70 -16.59
N GLU A 78 3.36 1.92 -17.30
CA GLU A 78 4.67 1.51 -16.80
C GLU A 78 5.01 2.32 -15.55
N PHE A 79 5.32 1.61 -14.46
CA PHE A 79 5.64 2.22 -13.18
C PHE A 79 7.13 2.59 -13.13
N TYR A 80 7.39 3.84 -12.79
CA TYR A 80 8.72 4.36 -12.49
C TYR A 80 8.69 4.89 -11.06
N GLY A 81 9.45 4.24 -10.17
CA GLY A 81 9.51 4.56 -8.74
C GLY A 81 10.89 4.32 -8.16
#